data_AF-A0A2M7BF63-F1
#
_entry.id   AF-A0A2M7BF63-F1
#
_cell.length_a   1.000
_cell.length_b   1.000
_cell.length_c   1.000
_cell.angle_alpha   90.00
_cell.angle_beta   90.00
_cell.angle_gamma   90.00
#
_symmetry.space_group_name_H-M   'P 1'
#
loop_
_entity.id
_entity.type
_entity.pdbx_description
1 polymer ?
#
loop_
_entity_poly.entity_id
_entity_poly.type
_entity_poly.pdbx_seq_one_letter_code
_entity_poly.pdbx_strand_id
1 'polypeptide(L)' 'MPGALNTILGVNILQIGRIFVLLGLAVYAVFALVVVRQVKLMTEVVSGLMVGFLRLIAWLFFLFSIFIFIFTLLVL' A
#
# COMPACT_ATOMS: atom_id res chain seq x y z
N MET A 1 13.70 21.88 -22.24
CA MET A 1 14.74 20.86 -22.54
C MET A 1 15.10 20.13 -21.25
N PRO A 2 14.68 18.86 -21.07
CA PRO A 2 14.77 18.12 -19.81
C PRO A 2 16.20 17.76 -19.36
N GLY A 3 17.25 18.23 -20.06
CA GLY A 3 18.65 17.99 -19.72
C GLY A 3 19.26 18.96 -18.70
N ALA A 4 18.65 20.13 -18.44
CA ALA A 4 19.28 21.16 -17.60
C ALA A 4 19.28 20.85 -16.09
N LEU A 5 18.28 20.10 -15.61
CA LEU A 5 18.15 19.77 -14.18
C LEU A 5 19.07 18.61 -13.75
N ASN A 6 19.34 17.64 -14.62
CA ASN A 6 20.23 16.50 -14.32
C ASN A 6 21.68 16.94 -14.09
N THR A 7 22.13 18.03 -14.74
CA THR A 7 23.51 18.51 -14.67
C THR A 7 23.81 19.34 -13.41
N ILE A 8 22.80 19.99 -12.82
CA ILE A 8 22.99 20.87 -11.66
C ILE A 8 22.86 20.12 -10.34
N LEU A 9 21.99 19.11 -10.27
CA LEU A 9 21.73 18.36 -9.03
C LEU A 9 22.41 16.98 -9.01
N GLY A 10 22.93 16.46 -10.13
CA GLY A 10 23.54 15.13 -10.20
C GLY A 10 22.60 13.97 -9.87
N VAL A 11 21.33 14.26 -9.55
CA VAL A 11 20.32 13.28 -9.15
C VAL A 11 19.28 13.18 -10.25
N ASN A 12 19.06 11.95 -10.71
CA ASN A 12 18.04 11.66 -11.70
C ASN A 12 16.65 11.78 -11.04
N ILE A 13 15.86 12.77 -11.47
CA ILE A 13 14.50 13.05 -10.96
C ILE A 13 13.62 11.79 -10.97
N LEU A 14 13.84 10.89 -11.95
CA LEU A 14 13.13 9.64 -12.06
C LEU A 14 13.45 8.67 -10.91
N GLN A 15 14.69 8.63 -10.43
CA GLN A 15 15.09 7.79 -9.29
C GLN A 15 14.46 8.27 -7.99
N ILE A 16 14.40 9.59 -7.77
CA ILE A 16 13.71 10.17 -6.62
C ILE A 16 12.23 9.77 -6.63
N GLY A 17 11.57 9.91 -7.79
CA GLY A 17 10.16 9.55 -7.95
C GLY A 17 9.87 8.10 -7.57
N ARG A 18 10.76 7.15 -7.94
CA ARG A 18 10.61 5.73 -7.58
C ARG A 18 10.63 5.50 -6.07
N ILE A 19 11.53 6.16 -5.35
CA ILE A 19 11.63 6.06 -3.89
C ILE A 19 10.33 6.58 -3.23
N PHE A 20 9.80 7.71 -3.71
CA PHE A 20 8.54 8.25 -3.18
C PHE A 20 7.35 7.31 -3.41
N VAL A 21 7.27 6.66 -4.57
CA VAL A 21 6.22 5.67 -4.87
C VAL A 21 6.31 4.47 -3.91
N LEU A 22 7.51 3.92 -3.71
CA LEU A 22 7.73 2.80 -2.79
C LEU A 22 7.37 3.17 -1.36
N LEU A 23 7.73 4.39 -0.93
CA LEU A 23 7.43 4.89 0.42
C LEU A 23 5.92 5.07 0.61
N GLY A 24 5.22 5.63 -0.39
CA GLY A 24 3.76 5.72 -0.38
C GLY A 24 3.06 4.36 -0.31
N LEU A 25 3.54 3.38 -1.09
CA LEU A 25 3.00 2.02 -1.04
C LEU A 25 3.29 1.30 0.27
N ALA A 26 4.45 1.54 0.89
CA ALA A 26 4.76 1.02 2.22
C ALA A 26 3.75 1.55 3.27
N VAL A 27 3.45 2.85 3.24
CA VAL A 27 2.43 3.45 4.10
C VAL A 27 1.05 2.85 3.81
N TYR A 28 0.71 2.63 2.54
CA TYR A 28 -0.54 1.99 2.14
C TYR A 28 -0.67 0.55 2.68
N ALA A 29 0.40 -0.24 2.66
CA ALA A 29 0.42 -1.57 3.25
C ALA A 29 0.21 -1.55 4.77
N VAL A 30 0.80 -0.58 5.47
CA VAL A 30 0.54 -0.37 6.90
C VAL A 30 -0.91 0.03 7.14
N PHE A 31 -1.48 0.88 6.29
CA PHE A 31 -2.88 1.28 6.38
C PHE A 31 -3.82 0.08 6.20
N ALA A 32 -3.50 -0.85 5.31
CA ALA A 32 -4.29 -2.07 5.13
C ALA A 32 -4.33 -2.95 6.40
N LEU A 33 -3.27 -2.99 7.21
CA LEU A 33 -3.31 -3.63 8.55
C LEU A 33 -4.29 -2.93 9.48
N VAL A 34 -4.33 -1.60 9.45
CA VAL A 34 -5.28 -0.81 10.25
C VAL A 34 -6.70 -1.15 9.84
N VAL A 35 -7.00 -1.26 8.54
CA VAL A 35 -8.32 -1.66 8.03
C VAL A 35 -8.73 -3.03 8.59
N VAL A 36 -7.85 -4.04 8.57
CA VAL A 36 -8.15 -5.36 9.14
C VAL A 36 -8.51 -5.26 10.62
N ARG A 37 -7.76 -4.46 11.39
CA ARG A 37 -8.05 -4.24 12.82
C ARG A 37 -9.40 -3.55 13.02
N GLN A 38 -9.70 -2.54 12.21
CA GLN A 38 -10.97 -1.81 12.31
C GLN A 38 -12.16 -2.69 11.97
N VAL A 39 -12.06 -3.50 10.92
CA VAL A 39 -13.11 -4.47 10.55
C VAL A 39 -13.29 -5.50 11.67
N LYS A 40 -12.22 -5.96 12.30
CA LYS A 40 -12.31 -6.88 13.44
C LYS A 40 -13.10 -6.30 14.61
N LEU A 41 -12.82 -5.05 14.99
CA LEU A 41 -13.50 -4.34 16.09
C LEU A 41 -14.98 -4.04 15.76
N MET A 42 -15.25 -3.57 14.54
CA MET A 42 -16.63 -3.31 14.09
C MET A 42 -17.48 -4.58 14.04
N THR A 43 -16.86 -5.72 13.70
CA THR A 43 -17.55 -7.01 13.65
C THR A 43 -17.66 -7.72 15.00
N GLU A 44 -17.10 -7.16 16.07
CA GLU A 44 -17.20 -7.71 17.42
C GLU A 44 -18.53 -7.33 18.10
N VAL A 45 -19.09 -6.18 17.73
CA VAL A 45 -20.36 -5.67 18.27
C VAL A 45 -21.61 -6.13 17.50
N VAL A 46 -21.44 -6.76 16.33
CA VAL A 46 -22.54 -7.25 15.49
C VAL A 46 -22.37 -8.75 15.25
N SER A 47 -23.43 -9.54 15.46
CA SER A 47 -23.43 -10.98 15.19
C SER A 47 -24.23 -11.31 13.93
N GLY A 48 -23.64 -12.08 13.01
CA GLY A 48 -24.36 -12.59 11.83
C GLY A 48 -23.43 -13.26 10.80
N LEU A 49 -24.03 -13.96 9.84
CA LEU A 49 -23.29 -14.65 8.76
C LEU A 49 -22.39 -13.70 7.95
N MET A 50 -22.77 -12.43 7.85
CA MET A 50 -22.04 -11.40 7.09
C MET A 50 -20.70 -10.99 7.73
N VAL A 51 -20.51 -11.24 9.04
CA VAL A 51 -19.28 -10.95 9.79
C VAL A 51 -18.09 -11.73 9.23
N GLY A 52 -18.28 -13.03 8.95
CA GLY A 52 -17.23 -13.88 8.41
C GLY A 52 -16.77 -13.40 7.03
N PHE A 53 -17.71 -13.02 6.17
CA PHE A 53 -17.42 -12.46 4.84
C PHE A 53 -16.66 -11.13 4.92
N LEU A 54 -17.10 -10.20 5.77
CA LEU A 54 -16.43 -8.91 5.97
C LEU A 54 -14.97 -9.09 6.44
N ARG A 55 -14.75 -10.01 7.39
CA ARG A 55 -13.40 -10.33 7.86
C ARG A 55 -12.53 -10.94 6.76
N LEU A 56 -13.08 -11.85 5.95
CA LEU A 56 -12.36 -12.46 4.83
C LEU A 56 -11.96 -11.40 3.79
N ILE A 57 -12.87 -10.52 3.41
CA ILE A 57 -12.61 -9.43 2.47
C ILE A 57 -11.51 -8.49 3.01
N ALA A 58 -11.53 -8.16 4.29
CA ALA A 58 -10.49 -7.33 4.90
C ALA A 58 -9.10 -8.00 4.81
N TRP A 59 -9.01 -9.31 5.06
CA TRP A 59 -7.77 -10.06 4.91
C TRP A 59 -7.30 -10.16 3.45
N LEU A 60 -8.21 -10.36 2.50
CA LEU A 60 -7.88 -10.33 1.07
C LEU A 60 -7.35 -8.97 0.63
N PHE A 61 -7.97 -7.88 1.11
CA PHE A 61 -7.51 -6.52 0.84
C PHE A 61 -6.08 -6.29 1.35
N PHE A 62 -5.78 -6.76 2.57
CA PHE A 62 -4.44 -6.69 3.12
C PHE A 62 -3.43 -7.50 2.31
N LEU A 63 -3.78 -8.75 1.94
CA LEU A 63 -2.92 -9.60 1.13
C LEU A 63 -2.66 -8.99 -0.27
N PHE A 64 -3.69 -8.40 -0.88
CA PHE A 64 -3.58 -7.68 -2.14
C PHE A 64 -2.66 -6.45 -2.03
N SER A 65 -2.76 -5.70 -0.93
CA SER A 65 -1.86 -4.58 -0.69
C SER A 65 -0.38 -5.01 -0.58
N ILE A 66 -0.10 -6.14 0.09
CA ILE A 66 1.25 -6.70 0.15
C ILE A 66 1.71 -7.12 -1.24
N PHE A 67 0.84 -7.81 -1.99
CA PHE A 67 1.13 -8.26 -3.34
C PHE A 67 1.52 -7.09 -4.26
N ILE A 68 0.74 -6.01 -4.26
CA ILE A 68 1.03 -4.80 -5.04
C ILE A 68 2.35 -4.18 -4.62
N PHE A 69 2.63 -4.08 -3.32
CA PHE A 69 3.90 -3.53 -2.83
C PHE A 69 5.10 -4.34 -3.33
N ILE A 70 5.06 -5.67 -3.20
CA ILE A 70 6.13 -6.57 -3.67
C ILE A 70 6.26 -6.48 -5.19
N PHE A 71 5.14 -6.51 -5.91
CA PHE A 71 5.14 -6.41 -7.37
C PHE A 71 5.77 -5.10 -7.84
N THR A 72 5.40 -3.96 -7.25
CA THR A 72 6.00 -2.67 -7.58
C THR A 72 7.49 -2.64 -7.23
N LEU A 73 7.91 -3.21 -6.10
CA LEU A 73 9.32 -3.29 -5.72
C LEU A 73 10.17 -4.08 -6.73
N LEU A 74 9.61 -5.12 -7.36
CA LEU A 74 10.32 -5.92 -8.36
C LEU A 74 10.37 -5.24 -9.75
N VAL A 75 9.36 -4.44 -10.09
CA VAL A 75 9.22 -3.85 -11.43
C VAL A 75 9.88 -2.47 -11.54
N LEU A 76 9.90 -1.69 -10.46
CA LEU A 76 10.28 -0.27 -10.45
C LEU A 76 11.76 -0.05 -10.11
#